data_AF-A0A947XY34-F1
#
_entry.id   AF-A0A947XY34-F1
#
_cell.length_a   1.000
_cell.length_b   1.000
_cell.length_c   1.000
_cell.angle_alpha   90.00
_cell.angle_beta   90.00
_cell.angle_gamma   90.00
#
_symmetry.space_group_name_H-M   'P 1'
#
loop_
_entity.id
_entity.type
_entity.pdbx_description
1 polymer ?
#
loop_
_entity_poly.entity_id
_entity_poly.type
_entity_poly.pdbx_seq_one_letter_code
_entity_poly.pdbx_strand_id
1 'polypeptide(L)'
;MPQNLLDFDLEGLTAWFAELGEKPFRARQVFHWVHQAGVADFAQMTDIAKSLREKLQQLAVVAPPAVSYAHTSTDGTRKWLFDVGVANGIETVFIPEDDRGTLCVSSQVGCALECTFCSTGRQGFNRNLTVAEIIGQLWVAHHSLKTVPNRTTPNHSVPNHGAGEISDRPVTNVVMMGMGEPLLNFDNVVAAMHLMMDDLGYGISKRRVTLSTSGVVPMIDQLAKHIDVSLALSLHAPNDALRNELVPIN
;
A
#
# COMPACT_ATOMS: atom_id res chain seq x y z
N MET A 1 14.49 18.67 -4.44
CA MET A 1 13.16 18.16 -4.84
C MET A 1 12.23 18.33 -3.65
N PRO A 2 10.93 18.62 -3.85
CA PRO A 2 9.99 18.69 -2.73
C PRO A 2 9.91 17.33 -2.03
N GLN A 3 9.73 17.35 -0.72
CA GLN A 3 9.57 16.15 0.11
C GLN A 3 8.19 15.53 -0.13
N ASN A 4 8.12 14.25 -0.49
CA ASN A 4 6.84 13.56 -0.58
C ASN A 4 6.38 13.16 0.82
N LEU A 5 5.21 13.63 1.24
CA LEU A 5 4.69 13.34 2.59
C LEU A 5 4.22 11.89 2.73
N LEU A 6 3.96 11.19 1.62
CA LEU A 6 3.63 9.76 1.63
C LEU A 6 4.82 8.86 2.02
N ASP A 7 6.04 9.39 2.04
CA ASP A 7 7.21 8.63 2.52
C ASP A 7 7.34 8.61 4.05
N PHE A 8 6.55 9.41 4.77
CA PHE A 8 6.63 9.52 6.22
C PHE A 8 5.52 8.72 6.91
N ASP A 9 5.90 8.01 7.97
CA ASP A 9 4.97 7.70 9.05
C ASP A 9 4.69 8.93 9.91
N LEU A 10 3.79 8.80 10.90
CA LEU A 10 3.40 9.94 11.72
C LEU A 10 4.57 10.49 12.55
N GLU A 11 5.47 9.62 13.01
CA GLU A 11 6.66 10.02 13.77
C GLU A 11 7.62 10.83 12.90
N GLY A 12 7.96 10.31 11.71
CA GLY A 12 8.81 10.97 10.73
C GLY A 12 8.22 12.30 10.25
N LEU A 13 6.92 12.35 9.99
CA LEU A 13 6.25 13.60 9.63
C LEU A 13 6.30 14.60 10.78
N THR A 14 6.13 14.14 12.02
CA THR A 14 6.22 14.99 13.21
C THR A 14 7.63 15.56 13.39
N ALA A 15 8.66 14.75 13.18
CA ALA A 15 10.05 15.17 13.23
C ALA A 15 10.35 16.22 12.15
N TRP A 16 9.91 15.97 10.91
CA TRP A 16 10.08 16.92 9.82
C TRP A 16 9.35 18.25 10.07
N PHE A 17 8.14 18.22 10.63
CA PHE A 17 7.43 19.45 11.03
C PHE A 17 8.17 20.22 12.12
N ALA A 18 8.85 19.53 13.05
CA ALA A 18 9.66 20.19 14.08
C ALA A 18 10.85 20.95 13.46
N GLU A 19 11.50 20.40 12.43
CA GLU A 19 12.55 21.10 11.66
C GLU A 19 12.02 22.36 10.97
N LEU A 20 10.74 22.36 10.58
CA LEU A 20 10.04 23.52 10.04
C LEU A 20 9.61 24.53 11.11
N GLY A 21 9.85 24.27 12.40
CA GLY A 21 9.41 25.11 13.52
C GLY A 21 7.93 24.98 13.86
N GLU A 22 7.26 23.95 13.35
CA GLU A 22 5.84 23.70 13.58
C GLU A 22 5.61 22.79 14.80
N LYS A 23 4.42 22.90 15.41
CA LYS A 23 4.05 22.06 16.55
C LYS A 23 3.61 20.66 16.11
N PRO A 24 3.84 19.61 16.92
CA PRO A 24 3.49 18.22 16.56
C PRO A 24 2.03 17.98 16.15
N PHE A 25 1.08 18.76 16.69
CA PHE A 25 -0.32 18.60 16.31
C PHE A 25 -0.61 19.02 14.85
N ARG A 26 0.22 19.89 14.26
CA ARG A 26 0.11 20.27 12.84
C ARG A 26 0.47 19.11 11.93
N ALA A 27 1.48 18.32 12.28
CA ALA A 27 1.81 17.08 11.58
C ALA A 27 0.64 16.11 11.61
N ARG A 28 0.01 15.91 12.78
CA ARG A 28 -1.21 15.08 12.91
C ARG A 28 -2.37 15.55 12.04
N GLN A 29 -2.63 16.85 11.98
CA GLN A 29 -3.67 17.40 11.09
C GLN A 29 -3.37 17.11 9.63
N VAL A 30 -2.14 17.38 9.17
CA VAL A 30 -1.74 17.10 7.79
C VAL A 30 -1.80 15.61 7.48
N PHE A 31 -1.32 14.76 8.39
CA PHE A 31 -1.35 13.31 8.24
C PHE A 31 -2.79 12.79 8.03
N HIS A 32 -3.74 13.26 8.85
CA HIS A 32 -5.16 12.95 8.70
C HIS A 32 -5.73 13.40 7.35
N TRP A 33 -5.44 14.64 6.93
CA TRP A 33 -5.87 15.16 5.62
C TRP A 33 -5.34 14.33 4.46
N VAL A 34 -4.08 13.92 4.55
CA VAL A 34 -3.44 13.11 3.51
C VAL A 34 -4.05 11.71 3.47
N HIS A 35 -4.06 10.98 4.58
CA HIS A 35 -4.39 9.54 4.56
C HIS A 35 -5.88 9.23 4.70
N GLN A 36 -6.63 9.94 5.55
CA GLN A 36 -8.05 9.64 5.79
C GLN A 36 -8.98 10.37 4.81
N ALA A 37 -8.69 11.65 4.58
CA ALA A 37 -9.48 12.50 3.69
C ALA A 37 -9.04 12.39 2.22
N GLY A 38 -7.82 11.91 1.93
CA GLY A 38 -7.33 11.75 0.56
C GLY A 38 -7.03 13.07 -0.15
N VAL A 39 -6.65 14.10 0.61
CA VAL A 39 -6.39 15.44 0.07
C VAL A 39 -4.90 15.60 -0.22
N ALA A 40 -4.57 15.73 -1.50
CA ALA A 40 -3.20 15.99 -1.96
C ALA A 40 -2.87 17.49 -2.09
N ASP A 41 -3.89 18.34 -2.22
CA ASP A 41 -3.73 19.79 -2.35
C ASP A 41 -3.80 20.47 -0.98
N PHE A 42 -2.64 20.97 -0.51
CA PHE A 42 -2.55 21.68 0.75
C PHE A 42 -3.50 22.87 0.85
N ALA A 43 -3.90 23.51 -0.26
CA ALA A 43 -4.84 24.63 -0.23
C ALA A 43 -6.21 24.23 0.34
N GLN A 44 -6.60 22.96 0.21
CA GLN A 44 -7.91 22.45 0.64
C GLN A 44 -7.97 22.10 2.14
N MET A 45 -6.83 22.12 2.85
CA MET A 45 -6.76 21.80 4.28
C MET A 45 -7.19 23.01 5.14
N THR A 46 -8.50 23.24 5.24
CA THR A 46 -9.09 24.51 5.73
C THR A 46 -8.82 24.84 7.20
N ASP A 47 -8.53 23.84 8.04
CA ASP A 47 -8.19 23.99 9.46
C ASP A 47 -6.69 24.20 9.71
N ILE A 48 -5.90 24.29 8.63
CA ILE A 48 -4.48 24.60 8.64
C ILE A 48 -4.27 26.08 8.29
N ALA A 49 -3.45 26.74 9.12
CA ALA A 49 -3.10 28.15 8.93
C ALA A 49 -2.57 28.39 7.51
N LYS A 50 -3.00 29.50 6.90
CA LYS A 50 -2.64 29.86 5.51
C LYS A 50 -1.12 29.87 5.30
N SER A 51 -0.38 30.43 6.26
CA SER A 51 1.10 30.47 6.23
C SER A 51 1.74 29.09 6.15
N LEU A 52 1.20 28.10 6.86
CA LEU A 52 1.70 26.73 6.83
C LEU A 52 1.33 26.03 5.51
N ARG A 53 0.11 26.23 4.99
CA ARG A 53 -0.29 25.70 3.68
C ARG A 53 0.63 26.21 2.56
N GLU A 54 0.91 27.52 2.54
CA GLU A 54 1.81 28.14 1.57
C GLU A 54 3.25 27.62 1.69
N LYS A 55 3.73 27.41 2.92
CA LYS A 55 5.04 26.79 3.19
C LYS A 55 5.12 25.35 2.66
N LEU A 56 4.09 24.53 2.93
CA LEU A 56 4.03 23.15 2.47
C LEU A 56 4.00 23.06 0.93
N GLN A 57 3.27 23.94 0.25
CA GLN A 57 3.23 24.00 -1.23
C GLN A 57 4.62 24.24 -1.86
N GLN A 58 5.55 24.85 -1.13
CA GLN A 58 6.91 25.10 -1.62
C GLN A 58 7.88 23.96 -1.28
N LEU A 59 7.66 23.27 -0.17
CA LEU A 59 8.62 22.32 0.40
C LEU A 59 8.24 20.86 0.21
N ALA A 60 6.96 20.57 0.01
CA ALA A 60 6.43 19.22 0.02
C ALA A 60 5.41 18.97 -1.09
N VAL A 61 5.12 17.69 -1.31
CA VAL A 61 4.07 17.19 -2.18
C VAL A 61 3.37 15.99 -1.54
N VAL A 62 2.18 15.69 -2.01
CA VAL A 62 1.48 14.41 -1.73
C VAL A 62 1.28 13.75 -3.09
N ALA A 63 2.23 12.92 -3.48
CA ALA A 63 2.32 12.38 -4.83
C ALA A 63 2.32 10.85 -4.80
N PRO A 64 1.15 10.19 -4.90
CA PRO A 64 1.10 8.75 -5.15
C PRO A 64 1.60 8.45 -6.58
N PRO A 65 1.96 7.19 -6.89
CA PRO A 65 2.31 6.81 -8.25
C PRO A 65 1.14 7.06 -9.21
N ALA A 66 1.44 7.48 -10.44
CA ALA A 66 0.42 7.86 -11.40
C ALA A 66 -0.28 6.61 -11.96
N VAL A 67 -1.61 6.65 -12.10
CA VAL A 67 -2.36 5.56 -12.74
C VAL A 67 -2.23 5.68 -14.24
N SER A 68 -1.53 4.74 -14.88
CA SER A 68 -1.43 4.68 -16.35
C SER A 68 -2.61 3.94 -16.97
N TYR A 69 -3.18 2.97 -16.26
CA TYR A 69 -4.36 2.23 -16.69
C TYR A 69 -5.16 1.73 -15.48
N ALA A 70 -6.49 1.69 -15.61
CA ALA A 70 -7.37 1.08 -14.64
C ALA A 70 -8.50 0.30 -15.34
N HIS A 71 -8.80 -0.88 -14.83
CA HIS A 71 -9.85 -1.74 -15.38
C HIS A 71 -10.67 -2.38 -14.26
N THR A 72 -11.99 -2.41 -14.43
CA THR A 72 -12.91 -3.08 -13.52
C THR A 72 -13.55 -4.26 -14.24
N SER A 73 -13.35 -5.45 -13.69
CA SER A 73 -13.96 -6.71 -14.13
C SER A 73 -15.45 -6.76 -13.79
N THR A 74 -16.18 -7.67 -14.44
CA THR A 74 -17.62 -7.90 -14.19
C THR A 74 -17.92 -8.47 -12.81
N ASP A 75 -16.93 -9.12 -12.17
CA ASP A 75 -17.01 -9.60 -10.79
C ASP A 75 -16.73 -8.50 -9.73
N GLY A 76 -16.40 -7.29 -10.18
CA GLY A 76 -16.07 -6.15 -9.33
C GLY A 76 -14.58 -6.01 -9.01
N THR A 77 -13.75 -7.00 -9.37
CA THR A 77 -12.29 -6.90 -9.25
C THR A 77 -11.79 -5.70 -10.02
N ARG A 78 -10.98 -4.86 -9.39
CA ARG A 78 -10.41 -3.67 -10.03
C ARG A 78 -8.89 -3.77 -10.04
N LYS A 79 -8.31 -3.57 -11.22
CA LYS A 79 -6.87 -3.61 -11.43
C LYS A 79 -6.38 -2.23 -11.84
N TRP A 80 -5.31 -1.76 -11.21
CA TRP A 80 -4.58 -0.56 -11.59
C TRP A 80 -3.19 -0.95 -12.08
N LEU A 81 -2.74 -0.28 -13.13
CA LEU A 81 -1.35 -0.21 -13.55
C LEU A 81 -0.85 1.18 -13.15
N PHE A 82 0.19 1.19 -12.32
CA PHE A 82 0.85 2.39 -11.84
C PHE A 82 2.14 2.61 -12.61
N ASP A 83 2.37 3.83 -13.07
CA ASP A 83 3.66 4.30 -13.55
C ASP A 83 4.52 4.70 -12.35
N VAL A 84 5.68 4.05 -12.25
CA VAL A 84 6.69 4.28 -11.21
C VAL A 84 8.00 4.77 -11.82
N GLY A 85 7.93 5.43 -12.98
CA GLY A 85 9.06 6.01 -13.68
C GLY A 85 9.95 4.99 -14.38
N VAL A 86 10.89 5.50 -15.20
CA VAL A 86 11.87 4.71 -15.96
C VAL A 86 11.20 3.66 -16.88
N ALA A 87 10.02 4.00 -17.43
CA ALA A 87 9.20 3.10 -18.25
C ALA A 87 8.83 1.78 -17.55
N ASN A 88 8.79 1.77 -16.22
CA ASN A 88 8.37 0.64 -15.41
C ASN A 88 6.95 0.84 -14.90
N GLY A 89 6.21 -0.26 -14.82
CA GLY A 89 4.88 -0.28 -14.23
C GLY A 89 4.77 -1.34 -13.13
N ILE A 90 3.91 -1.08 -12.15
CA ILE A 90 3.50 -2.07 -11.14
C ILE A 90 1.99 -2.24 -11.14
N GLU A 91 1.55 -3.40 -10.68
CA GLU A 91 0.12 -3.72 -10.59
C GLU A 91 -0.39 -3.65 -9.16
N THR A 92 -1.62 -3.21 -9.01
CA THR A 92 -2.38 -3.29 -7.76
C THR A 92 -3.77 -3.82 -8.08
N VAL A 93 -4.28 -4.73 -7.26
CA VAL A 93 -5.57 -5.37 -7.51
C VAL A 93 -6.44 -5.27 -6.28
N PHE A 94 -7.63 -4.71 -6.43
CA PHE A 94 -8.70 -4.77 -5.43
C PHE A 94 -9.66 -5.90 -5.77
N ILE A 95 -9.90 -6.77 -4.78
CA ILE A 95 -10.76 -7.94 -4.88
C ILE A 95 -11.89 -7.73 -3.87
N PRO A 96 -13.10 -7.37 -4.33
CA PRO A 96 -14.25 -7.27 -3.45
C PRO A 96 -14.84 -8.65 -3.19
N GLU A 97 -15.24 -8.87 -1.94
CA GLU A 97 -16.03 -10.00 -1.49
C GLU A 97 -17.24 -9.49 -0.69
N ASP A 98 -18.13 -10.38 -0.30
CA ASP A 98 -19.38 -10.01 0.39
C ASP A 98 -19.13 -9.28 1.71
N ASP A 99 -18.06 -9.63 2.44
CA ASP A 99 -17.77 -9.14 3.80
C ASP A 99 -16.44 -8.38 3.93
N ARG A 100 -15.66 -8.28 2.85
CA ARG A 100 -14.34 -7.65 2.85
C ARG A 100 -13.90 -7.14 1.48
N GLY A 101 -13.05 -6.14 1.49
CA GLY A 101 -12.30 -5.67 0.32
C GLY A 101 -10.81 -5.90 0.51
N THR A 102 -10.22 -6.77 -0.32
CA THR A 102 -8.79 -7.10 -0.25
C THR A 102 -8.01 -6.35 -1.29
N LEU A 103 -6.98 -5.62 -0.88
CA LEU A 103 -6.06 -4.93 -1.79
C LEU A 103 -4.72 -5.68 -1.85
N CYS A 104 -4.37 -6.13 -3.05
CA CYS A 104 -3.08 -6.71 -3.37
C CYS A 104 -2.10 -5.62 -3.81
N VAL A 105 -1.03 -5.44 -3.05
CA VAL A 105 -0.05 -4.35 -3.18
C VAL A 105 1.32 -4.91 -3.61
N SER A 106 1.95 -4.23 -4.57
CA SER A 106 3.30 -4.53 -5.04
C SER A 106 4.36 -3.92 -4.12
N SER A 107 5.51 -4.59 -4.00
CA SER A 107 6.65 -4.19 -3.17
C SER A 107 7.91 -3.84 -3.97
N GLN A 108 8.03 -4.32 -5.20
CA GLN A 108 9.17 -4.07 -6.08
C GLN A 108 8.69 -3.90 -7.53
N VAL A 109 9.57 -3.34 -8.36
CA VAL A 109 9.46 -3.41 -9.82
C VAL A 109 10.16 -4.68 -10.28
N GLY A 110 9.37 -5.66 -10.73
CA GLY A 110 9.89 -6.99 -11.03
C GLY A 110 10.18 -7.80 -9.78
N CYS A 111 10.89 -8.93 -9.91
CA CYS A 111 11.28 -9.78 -8.77
C CYS A 111 12.53 -10.59 -9.11
N ALA A 112 13.47 -10.68 -8.17
CA ALA A 112 14.76 -11.37 -8.34
C ALA A 112 14.70 -12.88 -8.06
N LEU A 113 13.55 -13.40 -7.58
CA LEU A 113 13.45 -14.78 -7.10
C LEU A 113 13.20 -15.81 -8.19
N GLU A 114 12.90 -15.38 -9.42
CA GLU A 114 12.81 -16.24 -10.61
C GLU A 114 11.88 -17.46 -10.47
N CYS A 115 10.84 -17.38 -9.62
CA CYS A 115 9.84 -18.46 -9.50
C CYS A 115 9.24 -18.79 -10.88
N THR A 116 9.34 -20.04 -11.31
CA THR A 116 9.14 -20.42 -12.73
C THR A 116 7.71 -20.28 -13.23
N PHE A 117 6.76 -20.30 -12.30
CA PHE A 117 5.33 -20.06 -12.52
C PHE A 117 4.93 -18.57 -12.43
N CYS A 118 5.82 -17.69 -11.97
CA CYS A 118 5.52 -16.28 -11.74
C CYS A 118 5.85 -15.44 -12.99
N SER A 119 4.86 -14.72 -13.52
CA SER A 119 5.09 -13.80 -14.64
C SER A 119 6.09 -12.70 -14.29
N THR A 120 6.02 -12.14 -13.07
CA THR A 120 6.95 -11.13 -12.56
C THR A 120 8.38 -11.66 -12.42
N GLY A 121 8.56 -12.92 -12.03
CA GLY A 121 9.88 -13.55 -11.97
C GLY A 121 10.59 -13.59 -13.32
N ARG A 122 9.83 -13.76 -14.42
CA ARG A 122 10.37 -13.75 -15.79
C ARG A 122 10.78 -12.36 -16.30
N GLN A 123 10.24 -11.30 -15.70
CA GLN A 123 10.58 -9.92 -16.06
C GLN A 123 11.95 -9.52 -15.49
N GLY A 124 12.48 -10.29 -14.54
CA GLY A 124 13.66 -9.94 -13.77
C GLY A 124 13.37 -8.86 -12.72
N PHE A 125 14.40 -8.48 -11.98
CA PHE A 125 14.34 -7.40 -11.00
C PHE A 125 14.85 -6.09 -11.59
N ASN A 126 14.17 -4.99 -11.26
CA ASN A 126 14.63 -3.65 -11.60
C ASN A 126 15.05 -2.87 -10.35
N ARG A 127 14.10 -2.59 -9.44
CA ARG A 127 14.35 -1.84 -8.20
C ARG A 127 13.29 -2.08 -7.14
N ASN A 128 13.62 -1.70 -5.92
CA ASN A 128 12.69 -1.59 -4.81
C ASN A 128 11.77 -0.36 -4.99
N LEU A 129 10.53 -0.48 -4.51
CA LEU A 129 9.61 0.65 -4.39
C LEU A 129 9.90 1.46 -3.13
N THR A 130 9.71 2.78 -3.17
CA THR A 130 9.77 3.63 -1.97
C THR A 130 8.52 3.44 -1.11
N VAL A 131 8.53 3.97 0.12
CA VAL A 131 7.35 3.99 0.99
C VAL A 131 6.16 4.65 0.28
N ALA A 132 6.35 5.84 -0.32
CA ALA A 132 5.31 6.56 -1.05
C ALA A 132 4.74 5.75 -2.23
N GLU A 133 5.56 4.96 -2.92
CA GLU A 133 5.09 4.08 -4.01
C GLU A 133 4.30 2.87 -3.51
N ILE A 134 4.65 2.33 -2.33
CA ILE A 134 3.90 1.22 -1.72
C ILE A 134 2.59 1.72 -1.13
N ILE A 135 2.63 2.69 -0.20
CA ILE A 135 1.43 3.21 0.45
C ILE A 135 0.54 3.99 -0.53
N GLY A 136 1.13 4.59 -1.56
CA GLY A 136 0.41 5.30 -2.61
C GLY A 136 -0.55 4.40 -3.39
N GLN A 137 -0.25 3.10 -3.53
CA GLN A 137 -1.19 2.12 -4.12
C GLN A 137 -2.47 2.02 -3.28
N LEU A 138 -2.35 1.91 -1.95
CA LEU A 138 -3.49 1.93 -1.03
C LEU A 138 -4.19 3.29 -1.05
N TRP A 139 -3.44 4.39 -1.05
CA TRP A 139 -3.99 5.73 -1.10
C TRP A 139 -4.89 5.92 -2.32
N VAL A 140 -4.42 5.55 -3.52
CA VAL A 140 -5.21 5.69 -4.76
C VAL A 140 -6.39 4.73 -4.77
N ALA A 141 -6.18 3.47 -4.40
CA ALA A 141 -7.26 2.48 -4.41
C ALA A 141 -8.38 2.86 -3.43
N HIS A 142 -8.02 3.15 -2.17
CA HIS A 142 -8.97 3.51 -1.11
C HIS A 142 -9.83 4.72 -1.49
N HIS A 143 -9.20 5.82 -1.91
CA HIS A 143 -9.95 7.05 -2.21
C HIS A 143 -10.72 6.96 -3.53
N SER A 144 -10.19 6.27 -4.55
CA SER A 144 -10.94 6.06 -5.77
C SER A 144 -12.14 5.12 -5.59
N LEU A 145 -12.09 4.18 -4.64
CA LEU A 145 -13.21 3.29 -4.34
C LEU A 145 -14.32 3.97 -3.53
N LYS A 146 -14.03 5.06 -2.80
CA LYS A 146 -15.05 5.87 -2.10
C LYS A 146 -15.95 6.68 -3.06
N THR A 147 -15.55 6.84 -4.32
CA THR A 147 -16.28 7.68 -5.29
C THR A 147 -17.03 6.88 -6.34
N VAL A 148 -16.86 5.55 -6.36
CA VAL A 148 -17.56 4.64 -7.27
C VAL A 148 -18.23 3.51 -6.49
N PRO A 149 -19.46 3.09 -6.88
CA PRO A 149 -20.09 1.92 -6.30
C PRO A 149 -19.16 0.71 -6.38
N ASN A 150 -19.01 0.03 -5.26
CA ASN A 150 -18.17 -1.15 -5.13
C ASN A 150 -18.99 -2.22 -4.36
N ARG A 151 -18.68 -3.50 -4.56
CA ARG A 151 -19.47 -4.59 -3.97
C ARG A 151 -19.31 -4.74 -2.46
N THR A 152 -18.42 -3.98 -1.81
CA THR A 152 -18.21 -4.10 -0.37
C THR A 152 -19.29 -3.33 0.38
N THR A 153 -20.31 -4.03 0.88
CA THR A 153 -21.34 -3.39 1.70
C THR A 153 -20.80 -3.11 3.11
N PRO A 154 -21.04 -1.93 3.69
CA PRO A 154 -20.57 -1.59 5.04
C PRO A 154 -21.38 -2.26 6.16
N ASN A 155 -22.45 -2.99 5.83
CA ASN A 155 -23.38 -3.57 6.80
C ASN A 155 -23.45 -5.10 6.68
N HIS A 156 -23.09 -5.79 7.77
CA HIS A 156 -23.25 -7.24 8.00
C HIS A 156 -24.70 -7.75 7.93
N SER A 157 -25.68 -6.88 7.64
CA SER A 157 -27.12 -7.16 7.74
C SER A 157 -27.86 -7.22 6.40
N VAL A 158 -27.20 -6.98 5.26
CA VAL A 158 -27.88 -7.04 3.95
C VAL A 158 -27.05 -7.82 2.92
N PRO A 159 -27.48 -9.03 2.52
CA PRO A 159 -26.86 -9.72 1.40
C PRO A 159 -27.24 -8.99 0.12
N ASN A 160 -26.27 -8.55 -0.68
CA ASN A 160 -26.59 -7.90 -1.95
C ASN A 160 -25.77 -8.46 -3.11
N HIS A 161 -26.44 -9.19 -4.00
CA HIS A 161 -25.89 -9.77 -5.22
C HIS A 161 -25.80 -8.75 -6.37
N GLY A 162 -25.35 -7.52 -6.10
CA GLY A 162 -25.34 -6.40 -7.05
C GLY A 162 -24.22 -5.38 -6.80
N ALA A 163 -24.17 -4.30 -7.61
CA ALA A 163 -23.26 -3.18 -7.39
C ALA A 163 -23.54 -2.55 -6.01
N GLY A 164 -22.69 -2.86 -5.04
CA GLY A 164 -22.92 -2.58 -3.62
C GLY A 164 -22.90 -1.09 -3.27
N GLU A 165 -23.39 -0.79 -2.07
CA GLU A 165 -23.32 0.54 -1.46
C GLU A 165 -21.86 0.96 -1.26
N ILE A 166 -21.58 2.26 -1.40
CA ILE A 166 -20.25 2.82 -1.18
C ILE A 166 -19.93 2.72 0.32
N SER A 167 -19.02 1.81 0.69
CA SER A 167 -18.44 1.76 2.03
C SER A 167 -17.48 2.93 2.27
N ASP A 168 -17.57 3.55 3.45
CA ASP A 168 -16.59 4.55 3.92
C ASP A 168 -15.19 3.96 4.13
N ARG A 169 -15.07 2.63 4.20
CA ARG A 169 -13.81 1.87 4.30
C ARG A 169 -13.81 0.73 3.28
N PRO A 170 -13.59 1.02 1.99
CA PRO A 170 -13.70 0.02 0.94
C PRO A 170 -12.59 -1.03 0.99
N VAL A 171 -11.40 -0.66 1.49
CA VAL A 171 -10.28 -1.58 1.68
C VAL A 171 -10.22 -1.97 3.16
N THR A 172 -10.52 -3.24 3.45
CA THR A 172 -10.51 -3.78 4.81
C THR A 172 -9.30 -4.69 5.06
N ASN A 173 -8.69 -5.20 3.99
CA ASN A 173 -7.58 -6.15 4.03
C ASN A 173 -6.51 -5.71 3.02
N VAL A 174 -5.24 -5.84 3.38
CA VAL A 174 -4.10 -5.60 2.49
C VAL A 174 -3.20 -6.83 2.49
N VAL A 175 -2.80 -7.27 1.30
CA VAL A 175 -1.87 -8.38 1.12
C VAL A 175 -0.68 -7.92 0.27
N MET A 176 0.54 -8.17 0.76
CA MET A 176 1.79 -7.92 0.03
C MET A 176 2.06 -9.10 -0.92
N MET A 177 1.17 -9.29 -1.89
CA MET A 177 1.19 -10.39 -2.86
C MET A 177 1.20 -9.87 -4.32
N GLY A 178 1.51 -8.58 -4.51
CA GLY A 178 1.70 -8.01 -5.83
C GLY A 178 3.05 -8.40 -6.43
N MET A 179 3.64 -7.48 -7.18
CA MET A 179 4.97 -7.67 -7.77
C MET A 179 6.06 -7.52 -6.70
N GLY A 180 7.05 -8.43 -6.71
CA GLY A 180 8.23 -8.39 -5.84
C GLY A 180 8.19 -9.34 -4.64
N GLU A 181 9.37 -9.55 -4.03
CA GLU A 181 9.53 -10.20 -2.73
C GLU A 181 9.59 -9.12 -1.63
N PRO A 182 8.55 -8.99 -0.78
CA PRO A 182 8.49 -7.91 0.22
C PRO A 182 9.68 -7.91 1.19
N LEU A 183 10.21 -9.07 1.56
CA LEU A 183 11.35 -9.15 2.48
C LEU A 183 12.68 -8.67 1.88
N LEU A 184 12.78 -8.54 0.55
CA LEU A 184 13.93 -7.93 -0.13
C LEU A 184 13.76 -6.41 -0.31
N ASN A 185 12.63 -5.85 0.12
CA ASN A 185 12.39 -4.40 0.24
C ASN A 185 11.97 -4.02 1.67
N PHE A 186 12.70 -4.56 2.65
CA PHE A 186 12.29 -4.60 4.05
C PHE A 186 11.91 -3.25 4.64
N ASP A 187 12.80 -2.26 4.59
CA ASP A 187 12.59 -0.97 5.27
C ASP A 187 11.36 -0.23 4.73
N ASN A 188 11.21 -0.16 3.39
CA ASN A 188 10.08 0.52 2.77
C ASN A 188 8.76 -0.23 3.03
N VAL A 189 8.79 -1.56 2.99
CA VAL A 189 7.60 -2.41 3.24
C VAL A 189 7.15 -2.30 4.69
N VAL A 190 8.07 -2.36 5.66
CA VAL A 190 7.75 -2.24 7.09
C VAL A 190 7.15 -0.87 7.40
N ALA A 191 7.76 0.21 6.92
CA ALA A 191 7.22 1.56 7.09
C ALA A 191 5.82 1.71 6.47
N ALA A 192 5.60 1.19 5.26
CA ALA A 192 4.30 1.21 4.62
C ALA A 192 3.25 0.38 5.38
N MET A 193 3.60 -0.78 5.94
CA MET A 193 2.66 -1.57 6.75
C MET A 193 2.32 -0.91 8.08
N HIS A 194 3.25 -0.19 8.72
CA HIS A 194 2.94 0.65 9.88
C HIS A 194 1.91 1.73 9.51
N LEU A 195 2.08 2.40 8.37
CA LEU A 195 1.11 3.37 7.84
C LEU A 195 -0.28 2.74 7.59
N MET A 196 -0.33 1.52 7.05
CA MET A 196 -1.59 0.79 6.84
C MET A 196 -2.34 0.53 8.15
N MET A 197 -1.62 0.31 9.25
CA MET A 197 -2.21 -0.01 10.55
C MET A 197 -2.45 1.21 11.44
N ASP A 198 -1.82 2.35 11.16
CA ASP A 198 -1.94 3.57 11.96
C ASP A 198 -3.39 4.08 12.01
N ASP A 199 -3.90 4.37 13.21
CA ASP A 199 -5.29 4.83 13.44
C ASP A 199 -5.58 6.20 12.83
N LEU A 200 -4.58 7.07 12.69
CA LEU A 200 -4.67 8.34 11.97
C LEU A 200 -4.40 8.17 10.47
N GLY A 201 -3.93 6.99 10.06
CA GLY A 201 -3.82 6.53 8.68
C GLY A 201 -5.08 5.78 8.26
N TYR A 202 -4.97 4.46 8.07
CA TYR A 202 -6.07 3.61 7.59
C TYR A 202 -6.69 2.72 8.68
N GLY A 203 -6.02 2.53 9.82
CA GLY A 203 -6.51 1.75 10.96
C GLY A 203 -6.84 0.29 10.60
N ILE A 204 -6.11 -0.31 9.66
CA ILE A 204 -6.31 -1.71 9.26
C ILE A 204 -5.71 -2.60 10.35
N SER A 205 -6.50 -3.55 10.87
CA SER A 205 -6.01 -4.48 11.90
C SER A 205 -4.78 -5.23 11.41
N LYS A 206 -3.79 -5.45 12.29
CA LYS A 206 -2.63 -6.33 12.02
C LYS A 206 -2.98 -7.72 11.49
N ARG A 207 -4.16 -8.25 11.84
CA ARG A 207 -4.66 -9.54 11.34
C ARG A 207 -5.12 -9.49 9.88
N ARG A 208 -5.35 -8.29 9.35
CA ARG A 208 -5.85 -7.99 8.00
C ARG A 208 -4.78 -7.35 7.11
N VAL A 209 -3.58 -7.07 7.62
CA VAL A 209 -2.38 -6.78 6.84
C VAL A 209 -1.55 -8.05 6.78
N THR A 210 -1.33 -8.59 5.58
CA THR A 210 -0.60 -9.85 5.40
C THR A 210 0.64 -9.66 4.54
N LEU A 211 1.80 -10.03 5.06
CA LEU A 211 3.03 -10.13 4.28
C LEU A 211 3.17 -11.56 3.74
N SER A 212 3.37 -11.69 2.43
CA SER A 212 3.70 -12.97 1.80
C SER A 212 5.18 -13.03 1.46
N THR A 213 5.83 -14.18 1.66
CA THR A 213 7.25 -14.36 1.32
C THR A 213 7.53 -15.74 0.74
N SER A 214 8.50 -15.82 -0.16
CA SER A 214 9.07 -17.08 -0.68
C SER A 214 10.07 -17.73 0.28
N GLY A 215 10.38 -17.09 1.41
CA GLY A 215 11.19 -17.69 2.47
C GLY A 215 12.59 -17.11 2.61
N VAL A 216 12.73 -15.78 2.63
CA VAL A 216 14.00 -15.12 3.00
C VAL A 216 14.19 -15.23 4.52
N VAL A 217 14.58 -16.40 5.01
CA VAL A 217 14.55 -16.77 6.45
C VAL A 217 15.17 -15.71 7.38
N PRO A 218 16.39 -15.18 7.13
CA PRO A 218 16.96 -14.16 8.01
C PRO A 218 16.09 -12.90 8.13
N MET A 219 15.35 -12.55 7.07
CA MET A 219 14.46 -11.39 7.04
C MET A 219 13.11 -11.67 7.70
N ILE A 220 12.67 -12.92 7.78
CA ILE A 220 11.52 -13.32 8.62
C ILE A 220 11.85 -13.06 10.10
N ASP A 221 13.06 -13.42 10.53
CA ASP A 221 13.53 -13.16 11.90
C ASP A 221 13.65 -11.66 12.18
N GLN A 222 14.03 -10.86 11.19
CA GLN A 222 14.03 -9.40 11.31
C GLN A 222 12.60 -8.85 11.37
N LEU A 223 11.67 -9.36 10.56
CA LEU A 223 10.28 -8.91 10.54
C LEU A 223 9.65 -9.03 11.93
N ALA A 224 9.83 -10.18 12.59
CA ALA A 224 9.30 -10.46 13.92
C ALA A 224 9.77 -9.47 15.01
N LYS A 225 10.89 -8.76 14.79
CA LYS A 225 11.42 -7.74 15.72
C LYS A 225 10.85 -6.34 15.48
N HIS A 226 10.36 -6.06 14.28
CA HIS A 226 9.99 -4.70 13.86
C HIS A 226 8.49 -4.49 13.70
N ILE A 227 7.72 -5.54 13.37
CA ILE A 227 6.29 -5.41 13.12
C ILE A 227 5.54 -6.74 13.34
N ASP A 228 4.34 -6.66 13.90
CA ASP A 228 3.43 -7.79 14.07
C ASP A 228 2.32 -7.70 13.03
N VAL A 229 2.35 -8.58 12.04
CA VAL A 229 1.39 -8.69 10.92
C VAL A 229 1.10 -10.16 10.63
N SER A 230 0.02 -10.45 9.90
CA SER A 230 -0.22 -11.80 9.38
C SER A 230 0.91 -12.19 8.40
N LEU A 231 1.38 -13.44 8.47
CA LEU A 231 2.42 -13.97 7.60
C LEU A 231 1.85 -15.10 6.73
N ALA A 232 2.13 -15.05 5.42
CA ALA A 232 1.86 -16.11 4.48
C ALA A 232 3.18 -16.62 3.86
N LEU A 233 3.30 -17.94 3.72
CA LEU A 233 4.49 -18.59 3.14
C LEU A 233 4.16 -19.16 1.77
N SER A 234 4.88 -18.71 0.75
CA SER A 234 4.81 -19.19 -0.63
C SER A 234 5.59 -20.51 -0.76
N LEU A 235 5.00 -21.60 -0.28
CA LEU A 235 5.65 -22.92 -0.25
C LEU A 235 5.68 -23.59 -1.64
N HIS A 236 4.51 -23.78 -2.26
CA HIS A 236 4.32 -24.30 -3.63
C HIS A 236 4.81 -25.73 -3.95
N ALA A 237 5.40 -26.46 -3.00
CA ALA A 237 5.81 -27.85 -3.19
C ALA A 237 5.79 -28.64 -1.87
N PRO A 238 5.53 -29.96 -1.89
CA PRO A 238 5.53 -30.80 -0.70
C PRO A 238 6.93 -31.34 -0.33
N ASN A 239 7.95 -31.10 -1.14
CA ASN A 239 9.34 -31.56 -0.92
C ASN A 239 10.35 -30.64 -1.62
N ASP A 240 11.61 -30.72 -1.21
CA ASP A 240 12.69 -29.87 -1.70
C ASP A 240 13.00 -30.08 -3.18
N ALA A 241 12.95 -31.32 -3.67
CA ALA A 241 13.27 -31.61 -5.07
C ALA A 241 12.37 -30.81 -6.02
N LEU A 242 11.05 -30.82 -5.78
CA LEU A 242 10.12 -30.04 -6.57
C LEU A 242 10.23 -28.54 -6.25
N ARG A 243 10.48 -28.16 -5.00
CA ARG A 243 10.58 -26.74 -4.62
C ARG A 243 11.78 -26.06 -5.28
N ASN A 244 12.92 -26.74 -5.39
CA ASN A 244 14.11 -26.27 -6.10
C ASN A 244 13.81 -25.92 -7.57
N GLU A 245 12.89 -26.63 -8.22
CA GLU A 245 12.49 -26.36 -9.61
C GLU A 245 11.50 -25.18 -9.72
N LEU A 246 10.61 -25.03 -8.74
CA LEU A 246 9.52 -24.04 -8.80
C LEU A 246 9.89 -22.69 -8.19
N VAL A 247 10.65 -22.71 -7.09
CA VAL A 247 10.99 -21.56 -6.24
C VAL A 247 12.50 -21.63 -5.94
N PRO A 248 13.37 -21.08 -6.80
CA PRO A 248 14.83 -21.27 -6.73
C PRO A 248 15.54 -20.85 -5.43
N ILE A 249 14.90 -20.07 -4.55
CA ILE A 249 15.45 -19.69 -3.23
C ILE A 249 15.40 -20.81 -2.17
N ASN A 250 14.85 -21.99 -2.51
CA ASN A 250 14.62 -23.09 -1.56
C ASN A 250 15.83 -23.48 -0.70
#